data_AF-A0A841Q7S1-F1
#
_entry.id   AF-A0A841Q7S1-F1
#
_cell.length_a   1.000
_cell.length_b   1.000
_cell.length_c   1.000
_cell.angle_alpha   90.00
_cell.angle_beta   90.00
_cell.angle_gamma   90.00
#
_symmetry.space_group_name_H-M   'P 1'
#
loop_
_entity.id
_entity.type
_entity.pdbx_description
1 polymer ?
#
loop_
_entity_poly.entity_id
_entity_poly.type
_entity_poly.pdbx_seq_one_letter_code
_entity_poly.pdbx_strand_id
1 'polypeptide(L)' 'MFIQLSDNALINAYQKALQLNLEKDFIILLEKELKNRGVNLKEINKKVE' A
#
# COMPACT_ATOMS: atom_id res chain seq x y z
N MET A 1 8.46 -3.21 9.22
CA MET A 1 8.17 -4.66 9.04
C MET A 1 8.36 -5.09 7.59
N PHE A 2 8.25 -4.18 6.62
CA PHE A 2 8.34 -4.50 5.19
C PHE A 2 9.66 -4.06 4.54
N ILE A 3 10.72 -3.84 5.31
CA ILE A 3 12.00 -3.25 4.84
C ILE A 3 12.60 -4.04 3.66
N GLN A 4 12.31 -5.34 3.57
CA GLN A 4 12.77 -6.21 2.48
C GLN A 4 11.95 -6.09 1.19
N LEU A 5 10.74 -5.52 1.25
CA LEU A 5 9.93 -5.25 0.05
C LEU A 5 10.45 -4.01 -0.66
N SER A 6 10.59 -4.08 -1.98
CA SER A 6 10.77 -2.89 -2.81
C SER A 6 9.51 -2.03 -2.78
N ASP A 7 9.65 -0.76 -3.13
CA ASP A 7 8.51 0.18 -3.15
C ASP A 7 7.40 -0.30 -4.11
N ASN A 8 7.78 -0.79 -5.29
CA ASN A 8 6.83 -1.36 -6.25
C ASN A 8 6.08 -2.58 -5.70
N ALA A 9 6.77 -3.46 -4.96
CA ALA A 9 6.12 -4.62 -4.36
C ALA A 9 5.13 -4.21 -3.26
N LEU A 10 5.51 -3.21 -2.44
CA LEU A 10 4.65 -2.70 -1.38
C LEU A 10 3.41 -1.96 -1.93
N ILE A 11 3.58 -1.15 -2.98
CA ILE A 11 2.48 -0.48 -3.69
C ILE A 11 1.52 -1.51 -4.29
N ASN A 12 2.05 -2.52 -4.99
CA ASN A 12 1.23 -3.59 -5.56
C ASN A 12 0.47 -4.37 -4.48
N ALA A 13 1.12 -4.67 -3.35
CA ALA A 13 0.46 -5.35 -2.23
C ALA A 13 -0.69 -4.51 -1.67
N TYR A 14 -0.50 -3.20 -1.49
CA TYR A 14 -1.54 -2.29 -1.03
C TYR A 14 -2.72 -2.21 -2.02
N GLN A 15 -2.46 -2.06 -3.31
CA GLN A 15 -3.52 -2.03 -4.33
C GLN A 15 -4.31 -3.34 -4.38
N LYS A 16 -3.62 -4.50 -4.33
CA LYS A 16 -4.29 -5.80 -4.27
C LYS A 16 -5.09 -5.98 -2.99
N ALA A 17 -4.58 -5.51 -1.86
CA ALA A 17 -5.29 -5.58 -0.58
C ALA A 17 -6.61 -4.80 -0.62
N LEU A 18 -6.62 -3.63 -1.26
CA LEU A 18 -7.84 -2.86 -1.52
C LEU A 18 -8.80 -3.60 -2.47
N GLN A 19 -8.30 -4.11 -3.61
CA GLN A 19 -9.11 -4.82 -4.60
C GLN A 19 -9.77 -6.08 -4.06
N LEU A 20 -9.06 -6.83 -3.21
CA LEU A 20 -9.53 -8.06 -2.59
C LEU A 20 -10.34 -7.80 -1.31
N ASN A 21 -10.50 -6.52 -0.91
CA ASN A 21 -11.15 -6.12 0.32
C ASN A 21 -10.62 -6.88 1.55
N LEU A 22 -9.28 -6.94 1.68
CA LEU A 22 -8.63 -7.57 2.83
C LEU A 22 -8.91 -6.80 4.12
N GLU A 23 -8.52 -7.40 5.24
CA GLU A 23 -8.73 -6.80 6.55
C GLU A 23 -8.15 -5.40 6.65
N LYS A 24 -8.93 -4.49 7.24
CA LYS A 24 -8.59 -3.08 7.35
C LYS A 24 -7.28 -2.85 8.10
N ASP A 25 -7.01 -3.64 9.14
CA ASP A 25 -5.78 -3.53 9.92
C ASP A 25 -4.54 -3.86 9.08
N PHE A 26 -4.65 -4.85 8.20
CA PHE A 26 -3.60 -5.17 7.23
C PHE A 26 -3.35 -4.02 6.25
N ILE A 27 -4.43 -3.43 5.71
CA ILE A 27 -4.34 -2.29 4.79
C ILE A 27 -3.68 -1.10 5.50
N ILE A 28 -4.05 -0.81 6.75
CA ILE A 28 -3.46 0.27 7.56
C ILE A 28 -1.95 0.06 7.76
N LEU A 29 -1.51 -1.18 7.97
CA LEU A 29 -0.08 -1.49 8.11
C LEU A 29 0.70 -1.16 6.82
N LEU A 30 0.14 -1.48 5.65
CA LEU A 30 0.74 -1.14 4.36
C LEU A 30 0.76 0.38 4.12
N GLU A 31 -0.33 1.08 4.43
CA GLU A 31 -0.38 2.54 4.33
C GLU A 31 0.69 3.22 5.19
N LYS A 32 0.87 2.76 6.43
CA LYS A 32 1.84 3.31 7.36
C LYS A 32 3.25 3.16 6.82
N GLU A 33 3.59 1.98 6.29
CA GLU A 33 4.90 1.75 5.68
C GLU A 33 5.09 2.59 4.41
N LEU A 34 4.09 2.67 3.52
CA LEU A 34 4.17 3.51 2.31
C LEU A 34 4.39 4.99 2.66
N LYS A 35 3.68 5.50 3.67
CA LYS A 35 3.89 6.86 4.19
C LYS A 35 5.30 7.05 4.76
N ASN A 36 5.83 6.07 5.50
CA ASN A 36 7.19 6.13 6.04
C ASN A 36 8.26 6.23 4.95
N ARG A 37 7.98 5.69 3.75
CA ARG A 37 8.86 5.78 2.58
C ARG A 37 8.65 7.04 1.73
N GLY A 38 7.77 7.94 2.16
CA GLY A 38 7.44 9.16 1.41
C GLY A 38 6.56 8.91 0.19
N VAL A 39 5.91 7.74 0.07
CA VAL A 39 5.03 7.44 -1.06
C VAL A 39 3.67 8.12 -0.87
N ASN A 40 3.25 8.89 -1.87
CA ASN A 40 1.98 9.60 -1.84
C ASN A 40 0.80 8.68 -2.21
N LEU A 41 0.05 8.21 -1.21
CA LEU A 41 -1.11 7.34 -1.41
C LEU A 41 -2.20 7.96 -2.31
N LYS A 42 -2.30 9.30 -2.36
CA LYS A 42 -3.28 9.97 -3.24
C LYS A 42 -2.97 9.76 -4.73
N GLU A 43 -1.71 9.54 -5.08
CA GLU A 43 -1.30 9.27 -6.46
C GLU A 43 -1.53 7.81 -6.85
N ILE A 44 -1.45 6.89 -5.88
CA ILE A 44 -1.71 5.46 -6.09
C ILE A 44 -3.20 5.20 -6.32
N ASN A 45 -4.05 5.83 -5.51
CA ASN A 45 -5.50 5.60 -5.57
C ASN A 45 -6.15 6.15 -6.86
N LYS A 46 -5.55 7.16 -7.51
CA LYS A 46 -6.03 7.71 -8.80
C LYS A 46 -5.91 6.74 -9.99
N LYS A 47 -5.13 5.66 -9.86
CA LYS A 47 -4.97 4.65 -10.92
C LYS A 47 -5.97 3.49 -10.81
N VAL A 48 -6.87 3.53 -9.82
CA VAL A 48 -7.84 2.46 -9.54
C VAL A 48 -9.27 2.89 -9.92
N GLU A 49 -9.42 4.05 -10.59
CA GLU A 49 -10.67 4.49 -11.24
C GLU A 49 -10.70 4.11 -12.72
#